data_AF-A0A959WF90-F1
#
_entry.id   AF-A0A959WF90-F1
#
_cell.length_a   1.000
_cell.length_b   1.000
_cell.length_c   1.000
_cell.angle_alpha   90.00
_cell.angle_beta   90.00
_cell.angle_gamma   90.00
#
_symmetry.space_group_name_H-M   'P 1'
#
loop_
_entity.id
_entity.type
_entity.pdbx_description
1 polymer ?
#
loop_
_entity_poly.entity_id
_entity_poly.type
_entity_poly.pdbx_seq_one_letter_code
_entity_poly.pdbx_strand_id
1 'polypeptide(L)'
;MKVWKAGACSLLIAASLGLAACGSDDDSSDDSSDSITKAEFVAQANAICAESNKTIAAAEKEAFSGGQPSQADVDSFINDTLLPEVESQIKGIEELPVPEGEEEQVSAILEAANQGLEEGKSDPASLQGNGDPFAEANKLANAYGMTECGG
;
A
#
# COMPACT_ATOMS: atom_id res chain seq x y z
N MET A 1 -42.47 26.24 -4.04
CA MET A 1 -42.76 27.66 -4.35
C MET A 1 -42.98 28.44 -3.07
N LYS A 2 -41.98 29.17 -2.57
CA LYS A 2 -42.13 30.43 -1.82
C LYS A 2 -40.73 30.96 -1.51
N VAL A 3 -40.29 31.93 -2.30
CA VAL A 3 -39.14 32.78 -2.05
C VAL A 3 -39.62 34.04 -1.32
N TRP A 4 -38.99 34.38 -0.19
CA TRP A 4 -39.00 35.72 0.43
C TRP A 4 -37.99 35.66 1.60
N LYS A 5 -37.04 36.57 1.85
CA LYS A 5 -36.87 37.98 1.51
C LYS A 5 -35.38 38.29 1.38
N ALA A 6 -35.07 39.20 0.46
CA ALA A 6 -33.81 39.92 0.40
C ALA A 6 -33.65 40.85 1.62
N GLY A 7 -32.41 40.96 2.10
CA GLY A 7 -31.98 41.94 3.09
C GLY A 7 -30.48 42.15 2.93
N ALA A 8 -30.10 43.10 2.06
CA ALA A 8 -28.73 43.54 1.85
C ALA A 8 -28.33 44.57 2.92
N CYS A 9 -27.11 44.48 3.44
CA CYS A 9 -26.30 45.64 3.84
C CYS A 9 -24.82 45.24 3.97
N SER A 10 -24.07 45.80 3.05
CA SER A 10 -22.63 45.74 2.82
C SER A 10 -21.77 46.29 3.97
N LEU A 11 -20.54 45.78 4.16
CA LEU A 11 -19.26 46.46 3.88
C LEU A 11 -18.06 45.72 4.53
N LEU A 12 -17.10 45.34 3.67
CA LEU A 12 -15.63 45.47 3.76
C LEU A 12 -14.87 44.98 5.02
N ILE A 13 -13.88 44.10 4.79
CA ILE A 13 -12.43 44.35 5.01
C ILE A 13 -11.63 43.35 4.15
N ALA A 14 -10.57 43.87 3.52
CA ALA A 14 -9.69 43.24 2.55
C ALA A 14 -8.31 42.88 3.15
N ALA A 15 -7.51 42.15 2.34
CA ALA A 15 -6.04 41.98 2.37
C ALA A 15 -5.50 40.99 3.45
N SER A 16 -4.81 39.87 3.20
CA SER A 16 -3.85 39.33 2.19
C SER A 16 -2.54 38.96 2.92
N LEU A 17 -1.77 38.00 2.36
CA LEU A 17 -0.43 37.43 2.75
C LEU A 17 -0.58 36.02 3.35
N GLY A 18 0.00 34.91 2.85
CA GLY A 18 0.91 34.66 1.74
C GLY A 18 1.85 33.49 2.10
N LEU A 19 1.87 32.40 1.31
CA LEU A 19 2.95 31.41 1.12
C LEU A 19 2.74 30.80 -0.29
N ALA A 20 3.49 31.24 -1.31
CA ALA A 20 4.64 30.54 -1.93
C ALA A 20 4.26 29.20 -2.63
N ALA A 21 4.10 29.20 -3.96
CA ALA A 21 5.05 28.71 -5.00
C ALA A 21 4.99 27.17 -5.19
N CYS A 22 4.67 26.59 -6.35
CA CYS A 22 5.28 26.62 -7.70
C CYS A 22 4.15 26.32 -8.73
N GLY A 23 4.08 26.76 -9.99
CA GLY A 23 5.09 27.24 -10.94
C GLY A 23 4.96 26.43 -12.24
N SER A 24 4.75 27.14 -13.36
CA SER A 24 4.77 26.73 -14.78
C SER A 24 3.57 26.02 -15.42
N ASP A 25 2.84 26.81 -16.22
CA ASP A 25 2.48 26.48 -17.61
C ASP A 25 3.69 25.91 -18.36
N ASP A 26 3.55 24.73 -18.97
CA ASP A 26 4.19 24.40 -20.25
C ASP A 26 3.30 23.41 -21.01
N ASP A 27 2.83 23.86 -22.18
CA ASP A 27 2.22 23.05 -23.23
C ASP A 27 3.35 22.26 -23.91
N SER A 28 3.49 20.99 -23.55
CA SER A 28 4.28 20.04 -24.31
C SER A 28 3.43 18.80 -24.52
N SER A 29 2.90 18.68 -25.74
CA SER A 29 2.35 17.45 -26.29
C SER A 29 3.50 16.45 -26.41
N ASP A 30 3.67 15.61 -25.40
CA ASP A 30 4.53 14.44 -25.46
C ASP A 30 3.71 13.21 -25.12
N ASP A 31 3.85 12.21 -25.98
CA ASP A 31 3.28 10.86 -25.96
C ASP A 31 3.72 10.16 -24.66
N SER A 32 3.13 10.58 -23.54
CA SER A 32 3.55 10.23 -22.19
C SER A 32 2.96 8.87 -21.86
N SER A 33 3.82 7.85 -21.87
CA SER A 33 3.56 6.59 -21.18
C SER A 33 2.95 6.86 -19.80
N ASP A 34 1.94 6.07 -19.42
CA ASP A 34 1.12 6.18 -18.19
C ASP A 34 1.91 6.04 -16.85
N SER A 35 3.15 6.53 -16.73
CA SER A 35 3.96 6.43 -15.52
C SER A 35 3.56 7.48 -14.48
N ILE A 36 3.43 7.05 -13.21
CA ILE A 36 3.15 7.93 -12.06
C ILE A 36 4.45 8.36 -11.36
N THR A 37 4.39 9.34 -10.47
CA THR A 37 5.55 9.70 -9.64
C THR A 37 5.86 8.63 -8.59
N LYS A 38 7.11 8.59 -8.09
CA LYS A 38 7.50 7.73 -6.96
C LYS A 38 6.60 7.91 -5.74
N ALA A 39 6.23 9.15 -5.42
CA ALA A 39 5.38 9.44 -4.27
C ALA A 39 3.97 8.86 -4.43
N GLU A 40 3.40 8.95 -5.63
CA GLU A 40 2.10 8.36 -5.96
C GLU A 40 2.14 6.83 -5.94
N PHE A 41 3.21 6.23 -6.45
CA PHE A 41 3.41 4.77 -6.38
C PHE A 41 3.48 4.30 -4.92
N VAL A 42 4.34 4.93 -4.11
CA VAL A 42 4.50 4.59 -2.68
C VAL A 42 3.18 4.75 -1.92
N ALA A 43 2.41 5.81 -2.20
CA ALA A 43 1.13 6.03 -1.56
C ALA A 43 0.11 4.92 -1.92
N GLN A 44 0.04 4.53 -3.20
CA GLN A 44 -0.87 3.47 -3.65
C GLN A 44 -0.44 2.09 -3.13
N ALA A 45 0.84 1.76 -3.19
CA ALA A 45 1.36 0.51 -2.65
C ALA A 45 1.12 0.39 -1.13
N ASN A 46 1.38 1.45 -0.36
CA ASN A 46 1.08 1.45 1.06
C ASN A 46 -0.42 1.31 1.36
N ALA A 47 -1.30 1.87 0.52
CA ALA A 47 -2.74 1.69 0.68
C ALA A 47 -3.16 0.23 0.50
N ILE A 48 -2.60 -0.45 -0.52
CA ILE A 48 -2.82 -1.88 -0.77
C ILE A 48 -2.36 -2.72 0.42
N CYS A 49 -1.13 -2.52 0.88
CA CYS A 49 -0.59 -3.26 2.01
C CYS A 49 -1.37 -2.99 3.31
N ALA A 50 -1.73 -1.74 3.58
CA ALA A 50 -2.51 -1.38 4.75
C ALA A 50 -3.93 -1.97 4.73
N GLU A 51 -4.52 -2.22 3.55
CA GLU A 51 -5.81 -2.90 3.44
C GLU A 51 -5.70 -4.38 3.78
N SER A 52 -4.79 -5.11 3.14
CA SER A 52 -4.60 -6.53 3.43
C SER A 52 -4.10 -6.77 4.86
N ASN A 53 -3.23 -5.91 5.41
CA ASN A 53 -2.82 -5.99 6.82
C ASN A 53 -4.01 -5.90 7.77
N LYS A 54 -5.01 -5.05 7.47
CA LYS A 54 -6.25 -4.98 8.27
C LYS A 54 -7.08 -6.25 8.12
N THR A 55 -7.18 -6.81 6.92
CA THR A 55 -7.89 -8.06 6.67
C THR A 55 -7.26 -9.23 7.44
N ILE A 56 -5.94 -9.38 7.32
CA ILE A 56 -5.15 -10.40 8.04
C ILE A 56 -5.33 -10.23 9.55
N ALA A 57 -5.14 -9.02 10.09
CA ALA A 57 -5.26 -8.78 11.53
C ALA A 57 -6.69 -9.03 12.06
N ALA A 58 -7.72 -8.70 11.27
CA ALA A 58 -9.10 -8.99 11.63
C ALA A 58 -9.39 -10.49 11.65
N ALA A 59 -8.92 -11.22 10.62
CA ALA A 59 -9.08 -12.66 10.53
C ALA A 59 -8.28 -13.40 11.62
N GLU A 60 -7.06 -12.96 11.94
CA GLU A 60 -6.24 -13.49 13.02
C GLU A 60 -6.98 -13.35 14.35
N LYS A 61 -7.49 -12.15 14.62
CA LYS A 61 -8.27 -11.88 15.83
C LYS A 61 -9.51 -12.75 15.93
N GLU A 62 -10.23 -12.96 14.82
CA GLU A 62 -11.40 -13.84 14.79
C GLU A 62 -11.00 -15.29 15.08
N ALA A 63 -10.01 -15.81 14.35
CA ALA A 63 -9.54 -17.18 14.44
C ALA A 63 -8.99 -17.53 15.84
N PHE A 64 -8.28 -16.61 16.48
CA PHE A 64 -7.53 -16.89 17.72
C PHE A 64 -8.11 -16.22 18.97
N SER A 65 -9.33 -15.66 18.89
CA SER A 65 -10.02 -15.03 20.03
C SER A 65 -10.35 -15.99 21.19
N GLY A 66 -10.38 -17.30 20.94
CA GLY A 66 -10.80 -18.33 21.90
C GLY A 66 -9.72 -18.84 22.86
N GLY A 67 -8.48 -18.36 22.75
CA GLY A 67 -7.34 -18.86 23.52
C GLY A 67 -6.16 -19.22 22.62
N GLN A 68 -5.20 -19.99 23.13
CA GLN A 68 -4.03 -20.39 22.33
C GLN A 68 -4.47 -21.31 21.18
N PRO A 69 -4.18 -20.97 19.92
CA PRO A 69 -4.55 -21.79 18.77
C PRO A 69 -3.77 -23.12 18.77
N SER A 70 -4.36 -24.14 18.17
CA SER A 70 -3.63 -25.36 17.84
C SER A 70 -2.73 -25.12 16.62
N GLN A 71 -1.75 -26.01 16.41
CA GLN A 71 -0.91 -25.94 15.20
C GLN A 71 -1.74 -26.02 13.91
N ALA A 72 -2.81 -26.82 13.91
CA ALA A 72 -3.69 -26.93 12.75
C ALA A 72 -4.47 -25.65 12.47
N ASP A 73 -4.85 -24.89 13.50
CA ASP A 73 -5.52 -23.59 13.34
C ASP A 73 -4.55 -22.56 12.75
N VAL A 74 -3.28 -22.57 13.19
CA VAL A 74 -2.22 -21.72 12.64
C VAL A 74 -1.95 -22.07 11.17
N ASP A 75 -1.80 -23.36 10.86
CA ASP A 75 -1.52 -23.80 9.50
C ASP A 75 -2.69 -23.46 8.54
N SER A 76 -3.95 -23.60 8.98
CA SER A 76 -5.11 -23.17 8.18
C SER A 76 -5.14 -21.66 8.00
N PHE A 77 -4.89 -20.88 9.04
CA PHE A 77 -4.81 -19.41 8.92
C PHE A 77 -3.73 -18.98 7.91
N ILE A 78 -2.55 -19.62 7.95
CA ILE A 78 -1.46 -19.32 7.03
C ILE A 78 -1.88 -19.60 5.57
N ASN A 79 -2.40 -20.79 5.30
CA ASN A 79 -2.71 -21.23 3.95
C ASN A 79 -3.98 -20.58 3.37
N ASP A 80 -4.98 -20.36 4.20
CA ASP A 80 -6.32 -19.94 3.75
C ASP A 80 -6.53 -18.43 3.86
N THR A 81 -5.68 -17.72 4.61
CA THR A 81 -5.81 -16.26 4.83
C THR A 81 -4.52 -15.52 4.55
N LEU A 82 -3.44 -15.80 5.28
CA LEU A 82 -2.21 -15.01 5.20
C LEU A 82 -1.59 -15.03 3.79
N LEU A 83 -1.29 -16.22 3.27
CA LEU A 83 -0.64 -16.38 1.96
C LEU A 83 -1.51 -15.84 0.80
N PRO A 84 -2.83 -16.10 0.75
CA PRO A 84 -3.70 -15.48 -0.25
C PRO A 84 -3.74 -13.94 -0.18
N GLU A 85 -3.78 -13.36 1.01
CA GLU A 85 -3.77 -11.90 1.17
C GLU A 85 -2.42 -11.29 0.74
N VAL A 86 -1.29 -11.94 1.05
CA VAL A 86 0.03 -11.51 0.57
C VAL A 86 0.13 -11.62 -0.96
N GLU A 87 -0.37 -12.70 -1.55
CA GLU A 87 -0.43 -12.84 -3.01
C GLU A 87 -1.27 -11.72 -3.65
N SER A 88 -2.40 -11.36 -3.03
CA SER A 88 -3.24 -10.25 -3.49
C SER A 88 -2.52 -8.91 -3.40
N GLN A 89 -1.74 -8.67 -2.34
CA GLN A 89 -0.93 -7.46 -2.20
C GLN A 89 0.10 -7.34 -3.32
N ILE A 90 0.86 -8.42 -3.56
CA ILE A 90 1.90 -8.45 -4.61
C ILE A 90 1.27 -8.14 -5.97
N LYS A 91 0.17 -8.82 -6.32
CA LYS A 91 -0.56 -8.57 -7.57
C LYS A 91 -1.07 -7.14 -7.69
N GLY A 92 -1.64 -6.60 -6.61
CA GLY A 92 -2.12 -5.22 -6.60
C GLY A 92 -1.00 -4.21 -6.86
N ILE A 93 0.21 -4.46 -6.36
CA ILE A 93 1.38 -3.60 -6.58
C ILE A 93 1.94 -3.79 -8.01
N GLU A 94 1.95 -5.02 -8.54
CA GLU A 94 2.35 -5.34 -9.93
C GLU A 94 1.45 -4.63 -10.96
N GLU A 95 0.19 -4.36 -10.62
CA GLU A 95 -0.76 -3.65 -11.47
C GLU A 95 -0.59 -2.11 -11.45
N LEU A 96 0.21 -1.57 -10.52
CA LEU A 96 0.47 -0.13 -10.47
C LEU A 96 1.41 0.29 -11.62
N PRO A 97 1.18 1.46 -12.25
CA PRO A 97 2.17 2.01 -13.16
C PRO A 97 3.48 2.26 -12.43
N VAL A 98 4.58 1.76 -12.97
CA VAL A 98 5.90 1.93 -12.37
C VAL A 98 6.42 3.34 -12.67
N PRO A 99 6.98 4.06 -11.68
CA PRO A 99 7.60 5.36 -11.93
C PRO A 99 8.80 5.25 -12.86
N GLU A 100 8.92 6.19 -13.80
CA GLU A 100 10.03 6.24 -14.74
C GLU A 100 11.39 6.29 -14.00
N GLY A 101 12.29 5.37 -14.35
CA GLY A 101 13.63 5.27 -13.78
C GLY A 101 13.70 4.53 -12.44
N GLU A 102 12.59 4.02 -11.92
CA GLU A 102 12.53 3.24 -10.68
C GLU A 102 12.25 1.74 -10.95
N GLU A 103 12.26 1.30 -12.21
CA GLU A 103 11.85 -0.05 -12.63
C GLU A 103 12.66 -1.15 -11.96
N GLU A 104 13.98 -0.99 -11.87
CA GLU A 104 14.85 -1.97 -11.24
C GLU A 104 14.58 -2.09 -9.73
N GLN A 105 14.30 -0.97 -9.05
CA GLN A 105 14.03 -0.97 -7.62
C GLN A 105 12.68 -1.61 -7.30
N VAL A 106 11.64 -1.29 -8.09
CA VAL A 106 10.31 -1.90 -7.94
C VAL A 106 10.36 -3.39 -8.29
N SER A 107 11.06 -3.79 -9.37
CA SER A 107 11.24 -5.20 -9.73
C SER A 107 11.93 -5.98 -8.61
N ALA A 108 13.00 -5.44 -8.02
CA ALA A 108 13.71 -6.11 -6.93
C ALA A 108 12.82 -6.33 -5.68
N ILE A 109 11.95 -5.37 -5.35
CA ILE A 109 10.99 -5.52 -4.24
C ILE A 109 9.99 -6.65 -4.56
N LEU A 110 9.39 -6.63 -5.75
CA LEU A 110 8.38 -7.59 -6.16
C LEU A 110 8.96 -9.00 -6.35
N GLU A 111 10.18 -9.13 -6.86
CA GLU A 111 10.89 -10.40 -6.98
C GLU A 111 11.18 -11.00 -5.60
N ALA A 112 11.68 -10.20 -4.66
CA ALA A 112 11.92 -10.66 -3.29
C ALA A 112 10.60 -11.06 -2.59
N ALA A 113 9.52 -10.29 -2.81
CA ALA A 113 8.21 -10.61 -2.26
C ALA A 113 7.63 -11.91 -2.85
N ASN A 114 7.72 -12.10 -4.17
CA ASN A 114 7.32 -13.33 -4.84
C ASN A 114 8.15 -14.53 -4.37
N GLN A 115 9.46 -14.36 -4.17
CA GLN A 115 10.31 -15.41 -3.61
C GLN A 115 9.85 -15.81 -2.20
N GLY A 116 9.60 -14.83 -1.34
CA GLY A 116 9.09 -15.08 0.02
C GLY A 116 7.71 -15.76 0.01
N LEU A 117 6.83 -15.36 -0.91
CA LEU A 117 5.51 -15.98 -1.09
C LEU A 117 5.62 -17.44 -1.51
N GLU A 118 6.47 -17.74 -2.49
CA GLU A 118 6.67 -19.12 -2.95
C GLU A 118 7.35 -20.00 -1.90
N GLU A 119 8.29 -19.44 -1.12
CA GLU A 119 8.87 -20.13 0.04
C GLU A 119 7.80 -20.43 1.09
N GLY A 120 6.96 -19.45 1.45
CA GLY A 120 5.86 -19.63 2.39
C GLY A 120 4.81 -20.64 1.91
N LYS A 121 4.50 -20.68 0.61
CA LYS A 121 3.61 -21.69 0.01
C LYS A 121 4.22 -23.09 0.02
N SER A 122 5.52 -23.20 -0.23
CA SER A 122 6.23 -24.49 -0.27
C SER A 122 6.51 -25.04 1.12
N ASP A 123 6.78 -24.16 2.08
CA ASP A 123 7.05 -24.48 3.48
C ASP A 123 6.34 -23.48 4.40
N PRO A 124 5.06 -23.72 4.73
CA PRO A 124 4.31 -22.84 5.64
C PRO A 124 4.91 -22.72 7.04
N ALA A 125 5.81 -23.62 7.45
CA ALA A 125 6.51 -23.52 8.73
C ALA A 125 7.58 -22.42 8.71
N SER A 126 8.06 -22.00 7.53
CA SER A 126 8.99 -20.87 7.38
C SER A 126 8.37 -19.53 7.83
N LEU A 127 7.04 -19.42 7.85
CA LEU A 127 6.30 -18.23 8.30
C LEU A 127 6.09 -18.20 9.82
N GLN A 128 6.64 -19.16 10.54
CA GLN A 128 6.43 -19.34 11.97
C GLN A 128 7.74 -19.21 12.76
N GLY A 129 7.63 -18.83 14.04
CA GLY A 129 8.78 -18.74 14.94
C GLY A 129 9.76 -17.63 14.55
N ASN A 130 10.99 -18.01 14.19
CA ASN A 130 12.06 -17.08 13.77
C ASN A 130 12.27 -17.05 12.25
N GLY A 131 11.45 -17.77 11.48
CA GLY A 131 11.50 -17.70 10.04
C GLY A 131 10.85 -16.41 9.54
N ASP A 132 11.43 -15.84 8.49
CA ASP A 132 10.92 -14.64 7.81
C ASP A 132 11.31 -14.71 6.33
N PRO A 133 10.55 -15.45 5.51
CA PRO A 133 10.82 -15.56 4.07
C PRO A 133 10.66 -14.21 3.35
N PHE A 134 10.04 -13.21 3.98
CA PHE A 134 9.84 -11.87 3.42
C PHE A 134 10.86 -10.84 3.89
N ALA A 135 11.86 -11.22 4.71
CA ALA A 135 12.81 -10.29 5.32
C ALA A 135 13.49 -9.34 4.32
N GLU A 136 13.93 -9.85 3.16
CA GLU A 136 14.58 -9.02 2.15
C GLU A 136 13.57 -8.11 1.43
N ALA A 137 12.38 -8.61 1.10
CA ALA A 137 11.30 -7.81 0.53
C ALA A 137 10.94 -6.66 1.48
N ASN A 138 10.78 -6.95 2.77
CA ASN A 138 10.47 -5.98 3.81
C ASN A 138 11.55 -4.91 3.95
N LYS A 139 12.82 -5.30 3.88
CA LYS A 139 13.95 -4.37 3.90
C LYS A 139 13.95 -3.45 2.68
N LEU A 140 13.75 -3.99 1.48
CA LEU A 140 13.72 -3.21 0.24
C LEU A 140 12.51 -2.26 0.21
N ALA A 141 11.33 -2.75 0.58
CA ALA A 141 10.10 -1.97 0.66
C ALA A 141 10.24 -0.77 1.63
N ASN A 142 10.77 -1.01 2.84
CA ASN A 142 11.05 0.08 3.78
C ASN A 142 12.03 1.12 3.23
N ALA A 143 13.13 0.66 2.61
CA ALA A 143 14.12 1.55 2.01
C ALA A 143 13.53 2.40 0.87
N TYR A 144 12.50 1.88 0.19
CA TYR A 144 11.79 2.56 -0.90
C TYR A 144 10.66 3.49 -0.41
N GLY A 145 10.26 3.40 0.86
CA GLY A 145 9.19 4.20 1.47
C GLY A 145 7.84 3.47 1.57
N MET A 146 7.78 2.20 1.17
CA MET A 146 6.60 1.32 1.30
C MET A 146 6.50 0.73 2.70
N THR A 147 6.40 1.58 3.72
CA THR A 147 6.47 1.19 5.13
C THR A 147 5.30 0.32 5.61
N GLU A 148 4.14 0.36 4.94
CA GLU A 148 3.02 -0.53 5.26
C GLU A 148 3.22 -1.93 4.68
N CYS A 149 4.05 -2.05 3.63
CA CYS A 149 4.40 -3.33 3.01
C CYS A 149 5.59 -4.01 3.69
N GLY A 150 6.50 -3.22 4.29
CA GLY A 150 7.70 -3.73 4.94
C GLY A 150 7.48 -4.10 6.41
N GLY A 151 6.51 -4.97 6.68
CA GLY A 151 6.04 -5.35 8.01
C GLY A 151 6.28 -6.81 8.35
#